data_AF-A0A6N8ZNA9-F1
#
_entry.id   AF-A0A6N8ZNA9-F1
#
_cell.length_a   1.000
_cell.length_b   1.000
_cell.length_c   1.000
_cell.angle_alpha   90.00
_cell.angle_beta   90.00
_cell.angle_gamma   90.00
#
_symmetry.space_group_name_H-M   'P 1'
#
loop_
_entity.id
_entity.type
_entity.pdbx_description
1 polymer ?
#
loop_
_entity_poly.entity_id
_entity_poly.type
_entity_poly.pdbx_seq_one_letter_code
_entity_poly.pdbx_strand_id
1 'polypeptide(L)' 'MSTMNLRLPESLKDFVNAQVSARGYSTSSEYVRELIRKDLDRQLLRGLILDGAASPRAVVADADYFDELRSRIDAEASGR' A
#
# COMPACT_ATOMS: atom_id res chain seq x y z
N MET A 1 -19.91 -2.86 -11.76
CA MET A 1 -19.63 -2.37 -10.39
C MET A 1 -20.74 -2.85 -9.48
N SER A 2 -20.41 -3.35 -8.29
CA SER A 2 -21.42 -3.65 -7.26
C SER A 2 -21.72 -2.37 -6.47
N THR A 3 -22.99 -2.14 -6.16
CA THR A 3 -23.44 -1.00 -5.34
C THR A 3 -23.44 -1.39 -3.86
N MET A 4 -23.06 -0.44 -3.01
CA MET A 4 -23.05 -0.59 -1.55
C MET A 4 -23.72 0.63 -0.94
N ASN A 5 -24.74 0.43 -0.11
CA ASN A 5 -25.44 1.51 0.58
C ASN A 5 -24.89 1.67 2.00
N LEU A 6 -24.57 2.90 2.38
CA LEU A 6 -24.02 3.24 3.70
C LEU A 6 -24.93 4.30 4.35
N ARG A 7 -25.28 4.09 5.62
CA ARG A 7 -25.95 5.12 6.43
C ARG A 7 -24.91 5.80 7.30
N LEU A 8 -24.86 7.12 7.26
CA LEU A 8 -23.92 7.94 8.02
C LEU A 8 -24.70 8.92 8.90
N PRO A 9 -24.25 9.19 10.14
CA PRO A 9 -24.69 10.36 10.90
C PRO A 9 -24.41 11.66 10.13
N GLU A 10 -25.19 12.72 10.38
CA GLU A 10 -25.06 13.98 9.64
C GLU A 10 -23.65 14.56 9.73
N SER A 11 -23.00 14.47 10.90
CA SER A 11 -21.61 14.93 11.08
C SER A 11 -20.60 14.26 10.15
N LEU A 12 -20.77 12.95 9.88
CA LEU A 12 -19.89 12.23 8.95
C LEU A 12 -20.21 12.57 7.50
N LYS A 13 -21.47 12.82 7.18
CA LYS A 13 -21.89 13.26 5.84
C LYS A 13 -21.31 14.64 5.52
N ASP A 14 -21.39 15.59 6.46
CA ASP A 14 -20.81 16.93 6.31
C ASP A 14 -19.29 16.86 6.13
N PHE A 15 -18.62 16.03 6.93
CA PHE A 15 -17.18 15.78 6.77
C PHE A 15 -16.85 15.25 5.36
N VAL A 16 -17.57 14.23 4.89
CA VAL A 16 -17.36 13.67 3.55
C VAL A 16 -17.57 14.73 2.47
N ASN A 17 -18.63 15.54 2.55
CA ASN A 17 -18.92 16.60 1.59
C ASN A 17 -17.80 17.65 1.54
N ALA A 18 -17.26 18.03 2.70
CA ALA A 18 -16.11 18.95 2.77
C ALA A 18 -14.87 18.36 2.09
N GLN A 19 -14.59 17.06 2.28
CA GLN A 19 -13.47 16.39 1.61
C GLN A 19 -13.66 16.26 0.10
N VAL A 20 -14.90 15.99 -0.35
CA VAL A 20 -15.25 15.94 -1.78
C VAL A 20 -14.95 17.29 -2.44
N SER A 21 -15.41 18.39 -1.84
CA SER A 21 -15.17 19.74 -2.36
C SER A 21 -13.69 20.13 -2.32
N ALA A 22 -13.01 19.92 -1.19
CA ALA A 22 -11.63 20.36 -1.00
C ALA A 22 -10.61 19.59 -1.87
N ARG A 23 -10.91 18.33 -2.20
CA ARG A 23 -10.00 17.45 -2.95
C ARG A 23 -10.45 17.17 -4.39
N GLY A 24 -11.52 17.84 -4.84
CA GLY A 24 -12.01 17.76 -6.22
C GLY A 24 -12.62 16.41 -6.62
N TYR A 25 -13.15 15.65 -5.66
CA TYR A 25 -13.91 14.43 -6.00
C TYR A 25 -15.27 14.80 -6.59
N SER A 26 -15.79 13.95 -7.49
CA SER A 26 -17.09 14.17 -8.12
C SER A 26 -18.26 13.67 -7.26
N THR A 27 -18.02 12.68 -6.39
CA THR A 27 -19.06 12.09 -5.53
C THR A 27 -18.50 11.64 -4.18
N SER A 28 -19.38 11.59 -3.16
CA SER A 28 -19.06 10.98 -1.86
C SER A 28 -18.59 9.52 -1.99
N SER A 29 -19.19 8.75 -2.89
CA SER A 29 -18.80 7.36 -3.16
C SER A 29 -17.38 7.25 -3.73
N GLU A 30 -16.91 8.26 -4.45
CA GLU A 30 -15.54 8.30 -4.95
C GLU A 30 -14.53 8.52 -3.82
N TYR A 31 -14.81 9.50 -2.95
CA TYR A 31 -14.00 9.73 -1.77
C TYR A 31 -13.93 8.48 -0.87
N VAL A 32 -15.07 7.83 -0.61
CA VAL A 32 -15.12 6.61 0.21
C VAL A 32 -14.36 5.46 -0.44
N ARG A 33 -14.46 5.28 -1.77
CA ARG A 33 -13.66 4.26 -2.49
C ARG A 33 -12.17 4.50 -2.35
N GLU A 34 -11.74 5.76 -2.40
CA GLU A 34 -10.35 6.15 -2.22
C GLU A 34 -9.86 5.86 -0.80
N LEU A 35 -10.66 6.19 0.21
CA LEU A 35 -10.36 5.84 1.61
C LEU A 35 -10.21 4.33 1.82
N ILE A 36 -11.10 3.52 1.22
CA ILE A 36 -11.04 2.06 1.32
C ILE A 36 -9.75 1.53 0.69
N ARG A 37 -9.33 2.07 -0.47
CA ARG A 37 -8.05 1.67 -1.09
C ARG A 37 -6.86 2.01 -0.21
N LYS A 38 -6.81 3.24 0.32
CA LYS A 38 -5.77 3.63 1.28
C LYS A 38 -5.75 2.74 2.52
N ASP A 39 -6.92 2.31 3.00
CA ASP A 39 -7.00 1.40 4.13
C ASP A 39 -6.43 0.02 3.79
N LEU A 40 -6.81 -0.53 2.63
CA LEU A 40 -6.26 -1.78 2.12
C LEU A 40 -4.74 -1.72 1.96
N ASP A 41 -4.21 -0.64 1.38
CA ASP A 41 -2.77 -0.44 1.20
C ASP A 41 -2.03 -0.38 2.55
N ARG A 42 -2.62 0.29 3.54
CA ARG A 42 -2.06 0.32 4.91
C ARG A 42 -2.08 -1.06 5.57
N GLN A 43 -3.15 -1.83 5.39
CA GLN A 43 -3.23 -3.18 5.93
C GLN A 43 -2.21 -4.11 5.25
N LEU A 44 -2.05 -4.01 3.93
CA LEU A 44 -1.05 -4.76 3.17
C LEU A 44 0.36 -4.42 3.65
N LEU A 45 0.71 -3.14 3.72
CA LEU A 45 2.02 -2.69 4.20
C LEU A 45 2.30 -3.18 5.62
N ARG A 46 1.30 -3.11 6.51
CA ARG A 46 1.43 -3.63 7.87
C ARG A 46 1.74 -5.13 7.88
N GLY A 47 1.08 -5.91 7.03
CA GLY A 47 1.37 -7.33 6.85
C GLY A 47 2.83 -7.55 6.47
N LEU A 48 3.31 -6.88 5.42
CA LEU A 48 4.70 -7.00 4.96
C LEU A 48 5.73 -6.63 6.02
N ILE A 49 5.47 -5.60 6.83
CA ILE A 49 6.37 -5.22 7.93
C ILE A 49 6.41 -6.32 9.00
N LEU A 50 5.28 -6.90 9.35
CA LEU A 50 5.22 -8.00 10.33
C LEU A 50 5.92 -9.25 9.81
N ASP A 51 5.72 -9.59 8.54
CA ASP A 51 6.40 -10.71 7.88
C ASP A 51 7.93 -10.49 7.87
N GLY A 52 8.38 -9.27 7.55
CA GLY A 52 9.78 -8.89 7.63
C GLY A 52 10.34 -8.98 9.05
N ALA A 53 9.58 -8.52 10.06
CA ALA A 53 9.98 -8.61 11.47
C ALA A 53 10.05 -10.06 12.00
N ALA A 54 9.22 -10.96 11.47
CA ALA A 54 9.22 -12.38 11.80
C ALA A 54 10.29 -13.17 11.01
N SER A 55 10.87 -12.59 9.95
CA SER A 55 11.90 -13.23 9.15
C SER A 55 13.23 -13.37 9.91
N PRO A 56 14.09 -14.33 9.54
CA PRO A 56 15.45 -14.41 10.06
C PRO A 56 16.22 -13.11 9.85
N ARG A 57 17.13 -12.79 10.77
CA ARG A 57 17.98 -11.60 10.62
C ARG A 57 18.80 -11.71 9.33
N ALA A 58 18.64 -10.73 8.46
CA ALA A 58 19.48 -10.59 7.28
C ALA A 58 20.90 -10.15 7.67
N VAL A 59 21.84 -10.46 6.79
CA VAL A 59 23.20 -9.91 6.83
C VAL A 59 23.14 -8.40 6.51
N VAL A 60 24.18 -7.66 6.91
CA VAL A 60 24.27 -6.24 6.57
C VAL A 60 24.33 -6.11 5.04
N ALA A 61 23.46 -5.27 4.48
CA ALA A 61 23.44 -4.97 3.05
C ALA A 61 24.49 -3.89 2.73
N ASP A 62 25.76 -4.27 2.81
CA ASP A 62 26.92 -3.42 2.48
C ASP A 62 27.35 -3.59 1.01
N ALA A 63 28.48 -2.97 0.64
CA ALA A 63 28.97 -3.01 -0.73
C ALA A 63 29.28 -4.44 -1.19
N ASP A 64 29.93 -5.23 -0.33
CA ASP A 64 30.33 -6.61 -0.62
C ASP A 64 29.08 -7.49 -0.85
N TYR A 65 28.05 -7.35 -0.01
CA TYR A 65 26.76 -8.02 -0.21
C TYR A 65 26.17 -7.75 -1.61
N PHE A 66 26.18 -6.49 -2.06
CA PHE A 66 25.63 -6.14 -3.36
C PHE A 66 26.53 -6.55 -4.54
N ASP A 67 27.85 -6.58 -4.36
CA ASP A 67 28.80 -7.06 -5.38
C ASP A 67 28.68 -8.58 -5.59
N GLU A 68 28.52 -9.34 -4.51
CA GLU A 68 28.21 -10.77 -4.56
C GLU A 68 26.85 -11.02 -5.23
N LEU A 69 25.83 -10.25 -4.87
CA LEU A 69 24.49 -10.37 -5.44
C LEU A 69 24.49 -10.15 -6.96
N ARG A 70 25.20 -9.11 -7.44
CA ARG A 70 25.33 -8.82 -8.88
C ARG A 70 26.11 -9.91 -9.60
N SER A 71 27.25 -10.34 -9.05
CA SER A 71 28.03 -11.46 -9.62
C SER A 71 27.18 -12.74 -9.78
N ARG A 72 26.30 -13.03 -8.82
CA ARG A 72 25.40 -14.19 -8.91
C ARG A 72 24.38 -14.04 -10.03
N ILE A 73 23.78 -12.86 -10.19
CA ILE A 73 22.81 -12.58 -11.25
C ILE A 73 23.46 -12.71 -12.64
N ASP A 74 24.67 -12.17 -12.80
CA ASP A 74 25.41 -12.21 -14.07
C ASP A 74 25.83 -13.64 -14.43
N ALA A 75 26.22 -14.45 -13.44
CA ALA A 75 26.53 -15.87 -13.63
C ALA A 75 25.28 -16.68 -14.07
N GLU A 76 24.12 -16.39 -13.48
CA GLU A 76 22.85 -17.05 -13.84
C GLU A 76 22.33 -16.61 -15.21
N ALA A 77 22.61 -15.37 -15.62
CA ALA A 77 22.29 -14.86 -16.95
C ALA A 77 23.21 -15.43 -18.05
N SER A 78 24.48 -15.70 -17.72
CA SER A 78 25.48 -16.26 -18.66
C SER A 78 25.39 -17.77 -18.84
N GLY A 79 24.65 -18.46 -17.96
CA GLY A 79 24.36 -19.90 -18.05
C GLY A 79 23.09 -20.25 -18.83
N ARG A 80 22.40 -19.25 -19.41
CA ARG A 80 21.28 -19.40 -20.34
C ARG A 80 21.72 -19.07 -21.76
#